data_AF-A0A1F6T9N8-F1
#
_entry.id   AF-A0A1F6T9N8-F1
#
_cell.length_a   1.000
_cell.length_b   1.000
_cell.length_c   1.000
_cell.angle_alpha   90.00
_cell.angle_beta   90.00
_cell.angle_gamma   90.00
#
_symmetry.space_group_name_H-M   'P 1'
#
loop_
_entity.id
_entity.type
_entity.pdbx_description
1 polymer ?
#
loop_
_entity_poly.entity_id
_entity_poly.type
_entity_poly.pdbx_seq_one_letter_code
_entity_poly.pdbx_strand_id
1 'polypeptide(L)'
;MDEALGADILVLSFFASRNLAETYRKEIKSRDISLEELAGELLKALPNAMQSYARIGRTLYEAVLSEPRIETQQPVSSEKIGRNEPCPCGSGKKYKKCCGTALH
;
A
#
# COMPACT_ATOMS: atom_id res chain seq x y z
N MET A 1 2.86 3.30 13.94
CA MET A 1 4.20 3.31 13.30
C MET A 1 5.21 3.22 14.42
N ASP A 2 6.32 2.50 14.19
CA ASP A 2 7.42 2.43 15.15
C ASP A 2 7.96 3.86 15.39
N GLU A 3 8.19 4.24 16.65
CA GLU A 3 8.72 5.55 17.03
C GLU A 3 10.08 5.81 16.38
N ALA A 4 10.90 4.76 16.23
CA ALA A 4 12.20 4.83 15.55
C ALA A 4 12.05 5.14 14.07
N LEU A 5 11.07 4.53 13.40
CA LEU A 5 10.79 4.80 11.99
C LEU A 5 10.32 6.26 11.78
N GLY A 6 9.54 6.78 12.72
CA GLY A 6 9.14 8.19 12.71
C GLY A 6 10.34 9.14 12.75
N ALA A 7 11.30 8.87 13.65
CA ALA A 7 12.53 9.66 13.75
C ALA A 7 13.39 9.57 12.48
N ASP A 8 13.54 8.38 11.90
CA ASP A 8 14.29 8.18 10.66
C ASP A 8 13.66 8.95 9.50
N ILE A 9 12.33 8.91 9.35
CA ILE A 9 11.61 9.66 8.31
C ILE A 9 11.80 11.16 8.49
N LEU A 10 11.80 11.66 9.73
CA LEU A 10 12.05 13.08 10.01
C LEU A 10 13.46 13.50 9.58
N VAL A 11 14.48 12.71 9.90
CA VAL A 11 15.88 12.96 9.48
C VAL A 11 15.98 12.99 7.96
N LEU A 12 15.40 12.01 7.27
CA LEU A 12 15.41 11.95 5.80
C LEU A 12 14.68 13.15 5.18
N SER A 13 13.53 13.52 5.74
CA SER A 13 12.71 14.65 5.27
C SER A 13 13.43 15.98 5.46
N PHE A 14 14.15 16.14 6.58
CA PHE A 14 14.96 17.32 6.87
C PHE A 14 16.01 17.56 5.77
N PHE A 15 16.76 16.52 5.36
CA PHE A 15 17.79 16.67 4.32
C PHE A 15 17.23 16.66 2.89
N ALA A 16 15.99 16.21 2.68
CA ALA A 16 15.37 16.20 1.35
C ALA A 16 14.89 17.57 0.88
N SER A 17 14.53 18.48 1.79
CA SER A 17 14.00 19.81 1.42
C SER A 17 14.30 20.87 2.48
N ARG A 18 14.82 22.01 2.02
CA ARG A 18 15.05 23.18 2.89
C ARG A 18 13.77 23.66 3.58
N ASN A 19 12.63 23.60 2.89
CA ASN A 19 11.35 24.02 3.48
C ASN A 19 10.90 23.08 4.61
N LEU A 20 11.11 21.77 4.45
CA LEU A 20 10.85 20.79 5.51
C LEU A 20 11.83 20.97 6.68
N ALA A 21 13.10 21.24 6.39
CA ALA A 21 14.12 21.52 7.41
C ALA A 21 13.75 22.74 8.26
N GLU A 22 13.32 23.83 7.62
CA GLU A 22 12.86 25.04 8.30
C GLU A 22 11.56 24.82 9.08
N THR A 23 10.66 23.97 8.59
CA THR A 23 9.42 23.60 9.29
C THR A 23 9.73 22.80 10.54
N TYR A 24 10.57 21.77 10.41
CA TYR A 24 11.00 20.93 11.53
C TYR A 24 11.71 21.75 12.61
N ARG A 25 12.60 22.66 12.22
CA ARG A 25 13.26 23.60 13.15
C ARG A 25 12.26 24.43 13.96
N LYS A 26 11.17 24.89 13.33
CA LYS A 26 10.11 25.68 14.00
C LYS A 26 9.26 24.84 14.94
N GLU A 27 9.10 23.55 14.67
CA GLU A 27 8.28 22.63 15.47
C GLU A 27 8.98 22.08 16.72
N ILE A 28 10.32 22.04 16.71
CA ILE A 28 11.10 21.67 17.89
C ILE A 28 10.84 22.74 18.98
N LYS A 29 10.06 22.34 20.01
CA LYS A 29 9.63 23.20 21.13
C LYS A 29 10.76 23.78 21.97
N SER A 30 12.00 23.37 21.75
CA SER A 30 13.18 23.83 22.47
C SER A 30 14.11 24.67 21.60
N ARG A 31 14.18 25.97 21.94
CA ARG A 31 15.37 26.85 21.91
C ARG A 31 16.05 27.06 20.56
N ASP A 32 15.93 28.28 20.01
CA ASP A 32 16.91 29.12 19.30
C ASP A 32 18.11 28.47 18.56
N ILE A 33 17.96 27.23 18.12
CA ILE A 33 18.98 26.43 17.46
C ILE A 33 19.03 26.89 16.00
N SER A 34 20.23 27.25 15.56
CA SER A 34 20.45 27.60 14.16
C SER A 34 20.13 26.39 13.26
N LEU A 35 19.77 26.64 12.00
CA LEU A 35 19.47 25.53 11.08
C LEU A 35 20.70 24.64 10.90
N GLU A 36 21.88 25.26 10.92
CA GLU A 36 23.19 24.66 10.78
C GLU A 36 23.53 23.74 11.96
N GLU A 37 23.25 24.18 13.18
CA GLU A 37 23.46 23.38 14.38
C GLU A 37 22.49 22.19 14.45
N LEU A 38 21.22 22.41 14.08
CA LEU A 38 20.24 21.32 13.96
C LEU A 38 20.66 20.31 12.88
N ALA A 39 21.11 20.79 11.72
CA ALA A 39 21.63 19.93 10.67
C ALA A 39 22.83 19.12 11.14
N GLY A 40 23.74 19.72 11.92
CA GLY A 40 24.89 19.03 12.50
C GLY A 40 24.49 17.87 13.42
N GLU A 41 23.47 18.04 14.24
CA GLU A 41 22.94 16.96 15.08
C GLU A 41 22.26 15.85 14.26
N LEU A 42 21.39 16.22 13.31
CA LEU A 42 20.67 15.26 12.49
C LEU A 42 21.60 14.50 11.52
N LEU A 43 22.73 15.10 11.13
CA LEU A 43 23.72 14.46 10.27
C LEU A 43 24.33 13.22 10.93
N LYS A 44 24.43 13.18 12.27
CA LYS A 44 24.89 12.01 13.02
C LYS A 44 23.90 10.84 12.93
N ALA A 45 22.62 11.14 12.79
CA ALA A 45 21.54 10.14 12.66
C ALA A 45 21.31 9.70 11.20
N LEU A 46 21.75 10.49 10.22
CA LEU A 46 21.52 10.24 8.80
C LEU A 46 21.97 8.84 8.33
N PRO A 47 23.15 8.30 8.71
CA PRO A 47 23.55 6.96 8.27
C PRO A 47 22.57 5.87 8.69
N ASN A 48 22.04 5.95 9.92
CA ASN A 48 21.07 5.00 10.44
C ASN A 48 19.73 5.13 9.71
N ALA A 49 19.25 6.37 9.52
CA ALA A 49 18.02 6.63 8.79
C ALA A 49 18.08 6.11 7.35
N MET A 50 19.22 6.29 6.67
CA MET A 50 19.46 5.74 5.33
C MET A 50 19.49 4.21 5.33
N GLN A 51 20.05 3.58 6.36
CA GLN A 51 20.05 2.13 6.51
C GLN A 51 18.63 1.59 6.71
N SER A 52 17.82 2.23 7.55
CA SER A 52 16.41 1.90 7.74
C SER A 52 15.63 2.04 6.43
N TYR A 53 15.82 3.14 5.70
CA TYR A 53 15.19 3.35 4.39
C TYR A 53 15.57 2.25 3.39
N ALA A 54 16.85 1.91 3.28
CA ALA A 54 17.32 0.83 2.42
C ALA A 54 16.74 -0.54 2.81
N ARG A 55 16.61 -0.81 4.12
CA ARG A 55 15.98 -2.04 4.61
C ARG A 55 14.52 -2.12 4.18
N ILE A 56 13.76 -1.04 4.35
CA ILE A 56 12.36 -0.96 3.93
C ILE A 56 12.27 -1.20 2.42
N GLY A 57 13.11 -0.52 1.62
CA GLY A 57 13.15 -0.71 0.17
C GLY A 57 13.40 -2.16 -0.23
N ARG A 58 14.35 -2.84 0.42
CA ARG A 58 14.60 -4.28 0.18
C ARG A 58 13.41 -5.15 0.56
N THR A 59 12.83 -4.94 1.74
CA THR A 59 11.67 -5.72 2.20
C THR A 59 10.46 -5.53 1.28
N LEU A 60 10.22 -4.31 0.80
CA LEU A 60 9.17 -4.04 -0.18
C LEU A 60 9.48 -4.70 -1.53
N TYR A 61 10.71 -4.60 -2.00
CA TYR A 61 11.13 -5.23 -3.25
C TYR A 61 10.99 -6.76 -3.20
N GLU A 62 11.45 -7.38 -2.12
CA GLU A 62 11.28 -8.82 -1.87
C GLU A 62 9.81 -9.21 -1.80
N ALA A 63 8.98 -8.44 -1.09
CA ALA A 63 7.54 -8.67 -1.01
C ALA A 63 6.92 -8.69 -2.42
N VAL A 64 7.21 -7.67 -3.23
CA VAL A 64 6.71 -7.56 -4.62
C VAL A 64 7.17 -8.73 -5.49
N LEU A 65 8.40 -9.23 -5.33
CA LEU A 65 8.88 -10.40 -6.08
C LEU A 65 8.28 -11.71 -5.59
N SER A 66 7.95 -11.80 -4.29
CA SER A 66 7.39 -12.99 -3.65
C SER A 66 5.87 -13.10 -3.81
N GLU A 67 5.19 -12.03 -4.26
CA GLU A 67 3.77 -12.10 -4.61
C GLU A 67 3.59 -13.06 -5.80
N PRO A 68 2.72 -14.09 -5.69
CA PRO A 68 2.34 -14.87 -6.85
C PRO A 68 1.70 -13.90 -7.84
N ARG A 69 2.20 -13.87 -9.07
CA ARG A 69 1.57 -13.18 -10.19
C ARG A 69 0.09 -13.55 -10.14
N ILE A 70 -0.80 -12.59 -9.87
CA ILE A 70 -2.23 -12.80 -10.06
C ILE A 70 -2.39 -12.98 -11.56
N GLU A 71 -2.23 -14.21 -12.04
CA GLU A 71 -2.80 -14.61 -13.32
C GLU A 71 -4.27 -14.26 -13.17
N THR A 72 -4.69 -13.23 -13.91
CA THR A 72 -6.09 -12.89 -14.08
C THR A 72 -6.79 -14.20 -14.42
N GLN A 73 -7.51 -14.77 -13.45
CA GLN A 73 -8.26 -15.99 -13.67
C GLN A 73 -9.08 -15.74 -14.92
N GLN A 74 -8.87 -16.56 -15.95
CA GLN A 74 -9.70 -16.49 -17.14
C GLN A 74 -11.15 -16.44 -16.65
N PRO A 75 -11.99 -15.51 -17.13
CA PRO A 75 -13.37 -15.45 -16.69
C PRO A 75 -13.94 -16.85 -16.89
N VAL A 76 -14.34 -17.48 -15.79
CA VAL A 76 -14.94 -18.81 -15.83
C VAL A 76 -16.06 -18.71 -16.85
N SER A 77 -15.91 -19.41 -17.97
CA SER A 77 -16.96 -19.55 -18.95
C SER A 77 -18.08 -20.30 -18.24
N SER A 78 -18.97 -19.57 -17.56
CA SER A 78 -20.26 -20.12 -17.18
C SER A 78 -20.89 -20.60 -18.48
N GLU A 79 -21.07 -21.90 -18.64
CA GLU A 79 -21.85 -22.42 -19.76
C GLU A 79 -23.17 -21.65 -19.77
N LYS A 80 -23.39 -20.91 -20.85
CA LYS A 80 -24.61 -20.11 -21.01
C LYS A 80 -25.75 -21.08 -21.20
N ILE A 81 -26.44 -21.41 -20.11
CA ILE A 81 -27.61 -22.27 -20.16
C ILE A 81 -28.64 -21.69 -21.14
N GLY A 82 -29.12 -22.52 -22.06
CA GLY A 82 -30.10 -22.09 -23.04
C GLY A 82 -31.43 -21.77 -22.37
N ARG A 83 -32.10 -20.67 -22.76
CA ARG A 83 -33.42 -20.28 -22.19
C ARG A 83 -34.48 -21.41 -22.23
N ASN A 84 -34.36 -22.38 -23.13
CA ASN A 84 -35.30 -23.49 -23.26
C ASN A 84 -34.83 -24.80 -22.58
N GLU A 85 -33.62 -24.86 -22.04
CA GLU A 85 -33.07 -26.04 -21.39
C GLU A 85 -33.70 -26.29 -20.00
N PRO A 86 -33.69 -27.52 -19.49
CA PRO A 86 -34.14 -27.82 -18.13
C PRO A 86 -33.37 -26.97 -17.11
N CYS A 87 -34.09 -26.45 -16.13
CA CYS A 87 -33.52 -25.55 -15.13
C CYS A 87 -32.67 -26.34 -14.11
N PRO A 88 -31.43 -25.87 -13.80
CA PRO A 88 -30.50 -26.60 -12.94
C PRO A 88 -30.93 -26.62 -11.47
N CYS A 89 -31.96 -25.87 -11.08
CA CYS A 89 -32.54 -25.91 -9.73
C CYS A 89 -33.39 -27.17 -9.46
N GLY A 90 -33.53 -28.09 -10.43
CA GLY A 90 -34.25 -29.35 -10.24
C GLY A 90 -35.77 -29.24 -10.33
N SER A 91 -36.31 -28.08 -10.74
CA SER A 91 -37.76 -27.86 -10.82
C SER A 91 -38.46 -28.62 -11.96
N GLY A 92 -37.70 -29.21 -12.89
CA GLY A 92 -38.21 -29.82 -14.12
C GLY A 92 -38.74 -28.82 -15.16
N LYS A 93 -38.69 -27.50 -14.89
CA LYS A 93 -39.16 -26.45 -15.82
C LYS A 93 -38.02 -25.98 -16.74
N LYS A 94 -38.37 -25.36 -17.88
CA LYS A 94 -37.39 -24.68 -18.75
C LYS A 94 -36.79 -23.46 -18.03
N TYR A 95 -35.51 -23.16 -18.23
CA TYR A 95 -34.79 -22.05 -17.57
C TYR A 95 -35.54 -20.71 -17.66
N LYS A 96 -36.05 -20.34 -18.85
CA LYS A 96 -36.83 -19.10 -19.07
C LYS A 96 -38.17 -19.03 -18.33
N LYS A 97 -38.67 -20.14 -17.80
CA LYS A 97 -39.90 -20.24 -17.00
C LYS A 97 -39.58 -20.54 -15.52
N CYS A 98 -38.31 -20.43 -15.15
CA CYS A 98 -37.77 -20.78 -13.85
C CYS A 98 -36.73 -19.71 -13.46
N CYS A 99 -35.50 -20.08 -13.09
CA CYS A 99 -34.45 -19.14 -12.64
C CYS A 99 -34.11 -18.03 -13.65
N GLY A 100 -34.47 -18.18 -14.93
CA GLY A 100 -34.33 -17.15 -15.96
C GLY A 100 -35.48 -16.14 -16.03
N THR A 101 -36.42 -16.15 -15.07
CA THR A 101 -37.44 -15.10 -14.90
C THR A 101 -37.00 -14.13 -13.79
N ALA A 102 -37.44 -12.87 -13.86
CA ALA A 102 -37.07 -11.83 -12.89
C ALA A 102 -37.69 -12.03 -11.48
N LEU A 103 -38.54 -13.04 -11.29
CA LEU A 103 -39.35 -13.28 -10.09
C LEU A 103 -39.12 -14.67 -9.48
N HIS A 104 -38.04 -15.36 -9.87
CA HIS A 104 -37.75 -16.70 -9.36
C HIS A 104 -37.05 -16.67 -8.00
#